data_AF-A0A1M6L523-F1
#
_entry.id   AF-A0A1M6L523-F1
#
_cell.length_a   1.000
_cell.length_b   1.000
_cell.length_c   1.000
_cell.angle_alpha   90.00
_cell.angle_beta   90.00
_cell.angle_gamma   90.00
#
_symmetry.space_group_name_H-M   'P 1'
#
loop_
_entity.id
_entity.type
_entity.pdbx_description
1 polymer ?
#
loop_
_entity_poly.entity_id
_entity_poly.type
_entity_poly.pdbx_seq_one_letter_code
_entity_poly.pdbx_strand_id
1 'polypeptide(L)'
;MNKGKKYIKLRGDEVPTPANEKRAREFMDWYAANMDKLKYYAQGAGYPIDGDLFSDTMLRVYDAIALKGVQVNDYTGYFLQSYRGVFINNEKKKASGPYLTVPLLLEKPAELDTPAPDFDSREYEEAVETINAEVLEYVRGTYDEVSISLFEMYVGLAPDISYKKLSTMLGIPFVKVWSSIGNVKKSVVREFGNRKDFLLSVVDF
;
A
#
# COMPACT_ATOMS: atom_id res chain seq x y z
N MET A 1 -22.64 7.20 -9.09
CA MET A 1 -23.21 8.14 -8.10
C MET A 1 -22.32 8.12 -6.86
N ASN A 2 -21.73 9.27 -6.53
CA ASN A 2 -20.75 9.43 -5.46
C ASN A 2 -21.47 9.70 -4.14
N LYS A 3 -21.54 8.70 -3.25
CA LYS A 3 -21.95 8.93 -1.85
C LYS A 3 -20.67 9.23 -1.07
N GLY A 4 -20.39 10.52 -0.90
CA GLY A 4 -19.15 11.04 -0.31
C GLY A 4 -18.78 10.36 1.01
N LYS A 5 -17.77 9.50 0.95
CA LYS A 5 -17.06 9.02 2.15
C LYS A 5 -15.85 9.94 2.37
N LYS A 6 -15.88 10.70 3.46
CA LYS A 6 -14.73 11.50 3.93
C LYS A 6 -13.71 10.54 4.55
N TYR A 7 -12.44 10.65 4.18
CA TYR A 7 -11.34 9.98 4.87
C TYR A 7 -11.39 10.37 6.34
N ILE A 8 -11.55 9.38 7.22
CA ILE A 8 -11.64 9.61 8.66
C ILE A 8 -10.22 9.95 9.15
N LYS A 9 -9.94 11.25 9.25
CA LYS A 9 -8.80 11.75 10.02
C LYS A 9 -9.14 11.57 11.50
N LEU A 10 -8.28 10.85 12.20
CA LEU A 10 -8.39 10.70 13.65
C LEU A 10 -8.14 12.06 14.28
N ARG A 11 -9.03 12.48 15.16
CA ARG A 11 -8.97 13.71 15.95
C ARG A 11 -8.30 13.48 17.31
N GLY A 12 -8.06 12.23 17.66
CA GLY A 12 -7.35 11.80 18.88
C GLY A 12 -8.28 11.48 20.05
N ASP A 13 -9.60 11.64 19.89
CA ASP A 13 -10.63 11.30 20.86
C ASP A 13 -11.47 10.08 20.43
N GLU A 14 -11.14 9.46 19.29
CA GLU A 14 -11.83 8.26 18.82
C GLU A 14 -11.64 7.09 19.78
N VAL A 15 -12.75 6.47 20.15
CA VAL A 15 -12.76 5.23 20.95
C VAL A 15 -13.20 4.08 20.04
N PRO A 16 -12.44 2.97 19.98
CA PRO A 16 -12.83 1.80 19.21
C PRO A 16 -14.21 1.29 19.64
N THR A 17 -15.06 0.95 18.67
CA THR A 17 -16.27 0.18 18.98
C THR A 17 -15.87 -1.24 19.40
N PRO A 18 -16.66 -1.94 20.24
CA PRO A 18 -16.34 -3.32 20.64
C PRO A 18 -16.13 -4.27 19.46
N ALA A 19 -16.86 -4.07 18.36
CA ALA A 19 -16.71 -4.86 17.13
C ALA A 19 -15.40 -4.56 16.40
N ASN A 20 -14.98 -3.29 16.32
CA ASN A 20 -13.71 -2.91 15.71
C ASN A 20 -12.53 -3.39 16.57
N GLU A 21 -12.62 -3.24 17.88
CA GLU A 21 -11.62 -3.71 18.85
C GLU A 21 -11.40 -5.22 18.76
N LYS A 22 -12.49 -5.98 18.57
CA LYS A 22 -12.40 -7.42 18.35
C LYS A 22 -11.61 -7.74 17.06
N ARG A 23 -11.95 -7.08 15.95
CA ARG A 23 -11.26 -7.26 14.66
C ARG A 23 -9.79 -6.84 14.72
N ALA A 24 -9.48 -5.79 15.49
CA ALA A 24 -8.11 -5.34 15.69
C ALA A 24 -7.29 -6.36 16.50
N ARG A 25 -7.89 -6.99 17.52
CA ARG A 25 -7.26 -8.11 18.23
C ARG A 25 -7.05 -9.33 17.35
N GLU A 26 -8.03 -9.69 16.53
CA GLU A 26 -7.89 -10.78 15.54
C GLU A 26 -6.71 -10.52 14.59
N PHE A 27 -6.53 -9.27 14.15
CA PHE A 27 -5.35 -8.86 13.41
C PHE A 27 -4.04 -9.00 14.21
N MET A 28 -4.02 -8.61 15.49
CA MET A 28 -2.81 -8.74 16.33
C MET A 28 -2.37 -10.19 16.53
N ASP A 29 -3.33 -11.09 16.79
CA ASP A 29 -3.07 -12.52 16.91
C ASP A 29 -2.52 -13.09 15.59
N TRP A 30 -3.13 -12.71 14.46
CA TRP A 30 -2.65 -13.06 13.14
C TRP A 30 -1.24 -12.52 12.87
N TYR A 31 -0.96 -11.26 13.21
CA TYR A 31 0.33 -10.62 12.99
C TYR A 31 1.44 -11.33 13.76
N ALA A 32 1.21 -11.63 15.04
CA ALA A 32 2.16 -12.36 15.87
C ALA A 32 2.51 -13.74 15.27
N ALA A 33 1.52 -14.43 14.69
CA ALA A 33 1.73 -15.73 14.04
C ALA A 33 2.36 -15.65 12.64
N ASN A 34 2.32 -14.48 11.97
CA ASN A 34 2.74 -14.32 10.56
C ASN A 34 3.94 -13.39 10.38
N MET A 35 4.57 -12.91 11.45
CA MET A 35 5.65 -11.93 11.39
C MET A 35 6.82 -12.38 10.49
N ASP A 36 7.26 -13.64 10.61
CA ASP A 36 8.37 -14.16 9.80
C ASP A 36 8.02 -14.23 8.31
N LYS A 37 6.77 -14.58 8.00
CA LYS A 37 6.24 -14.58 6.63
C LYS A 37 6.22 -13.16 6.05
N LEU A 38 5.80 -12.17 6.83
CA LEU A 38 5.81 -10.77 6.42
C LEU A 38 7.23 -10.25 6.18
N LYS A 39 8.19 -10.60 7.04
CA LYS A 39 9.62 -10.28 6.84
C LYS A 39 10.14 -10.92 5.56
N TYR A 40 9.83 -12.20 5.33
CA TYR A 40 10.23 -12.89 4.11
C TYR A 40 9.70 -12.17 2.84
N TYR A 41 8.44 -11.75 2.84
CA TYR A 41 7.86 -11.01 1.72
C TYR A 41 8.45 -9.62 1.53
N ALA A 42 8.62 -8.86 2.60
CA ALA A 42 9.26 -7.54 2.55
C ALA A 42 10.69 -7.64 2.00
N GLN A 43 11.48 -8.59 2.51
CA GLN A 43 12.84 -8.83 2.06
C GLN A 43 12.89 -9.26 0.59
N GLY A 44 12.01 -10.16 0.17
CA GLY A 44 11.97 -10.61 -1.22
C GLY A 44 11.52 -9.52 -2.21
N ALA A 45 10.82 -8.49 -1.73
CA ALA A 45 10.53 -7.27 -2.47
C ALA A 45 11.64 -6.22 -2.39
N GLY A 46 12.70 -6.45 -1.60
CA GLY A 46 13.84 -5.54 -1.49
C GLY A 46 13.69 -4.45 -0.43
N TYR A 47 12.65 -4.49 0.41
CA TYR A 47 12.53 -3.57 1.53
C TYR A 47 13.46 -3.97 2.68
N PRO A 48 14.00 -3.00 3.45
CA PRO A 48 14.77 -3.30 4.64
C PRO A 48 13.90 -4.01 5.67
N ILE A 49 14.51 -4.90 6.45
CA ILE A 49 13.86 -5.54 7.60
C ILE A 49 14.26 -4.77 8.85
N ASP A 50 13.42 -3.81 9.21
CA ASP A 50 13.62 -2.89 10.32
C ASP A 50 12.49 -3.12 11.34
N GLY A 51 12.86 -3.40 12.59
CA GLY A 51 11.90 -3.68 13.65
C GLY A 51 11.00 -2.49 13.99
N ASP A 52 11.50 -1.27 13.87
CA ASP A 52 10.77 -0.04 14.12
C ASP A 52 9.75 0.21 13.00
N LEU A 53 10.17 0.05 11.73
CA LEU A 53 9.25 0.15 10.58
C LEU A 53 8.11 -0.87 10.66
N PHE A 54 8.42 -2.11 11.06
CA PHE A 54 7.41 -3.15 11.24
C PHE A 54 6.43 -2.83 12.38
N SER A 55 6.95 -2.30 13.50
CA SER A 55 6.14 -1.90 14.65
C SER A 55 5.23 -0.72 14.30
N ASP A 56 5.77 0.30 13.64
CA ASP A 56 5.01 1.47 13.16
C ASP A 56 3.90 1.05 12.18
N THR A 57 4.21 0.11 11.29
CA THR A 57 3.23 -0.42 10.33
C THR A 57 2.14 -1.21 11.02
N MET A 58 2.50 -2.08 11.96
CA MET A 58 1.54 -2.83 12.77
C MET A 58 0.59 -1.89 13.50
N LEU A 59 1.10 -0.84 14.16
CA LEU A 59 0.29 0.16 14.84
C LEU A 59 -0.63 0.90 13.87
N ARG A 60 -0.14 1.29 12.70
CA ARG A 60 -0.95 1.96 11.67
C ARG A 60 -2.10 1.09 11.18
N VAL A 61 -1.87 -0.21 10.98
CA VAL A 61 -2.91 -1.17 10.58
C VAL A 61 -3.91 -1.39 11.72
N TYR A 62 -3.42 -1.52 12.96
CA TYR A 62 -4.26 -1.62 14.15
C TYR A 62 -5.22 -0.42 14.24
N ASP A 63 -4.71 0.81 14.16
CA ASP A 63 -5.51 2.03 14.23
C ASP A 63 -6.53 2.13 13.09
N ALA A 64 -6.15 1.69 11.88
CA ALA A 64 -7.06 1.64 10.76
C ALA A 64 -8.27 0.72 11.04
N ILE A 65 -8.03 -0.42 11.69
CA ILE A 65 -9.10 -1.38 12.02
C ILE A 65 -9.89 -0.90 13.25
N ALA A 66 -9.21 -0.60 14.35
CA ALA A 66 -9.80 -0.27 15.65
C ALA A 66 -10.55 1.07 15.61
N LEU A 67 -9.87 2.12 15.14
CA LEU A 67 -10.36 3.50 15.24
C LEU A 67 -11.12 3.93 13.99
N LYS A 68 -10.68 3.51 12.80
CA LYS A 68 -11.33 3.89 11.53
C LYS A 68 -12.32 2.83 11.02
N GLY A 69 -12.39 1.67 11.67
CA GLY A 69 -13.34 0.62 11.34
C GLY A 69 -13.07 -0.12 10.02
N VAL A 70 -11.88 0.02 9.45
CA VAL A 70 -11.50 -0.61 8.18
C VAL A 70 -11.73 -2.12 8.25
N GLN A 71 -12.35 -2.68 7.21
CA GLN A 71 -12.49 -4.12 7.04
C GLN A 71 -11.33 -4.62 6.18
N VAL A 72 -10.57 -5.56 6.71
CA VAL A 72 -9.41 -6.14 6.03
C VAL A 72 -9.67 -7.63 5.84
N ASN A 73 -9.71 -8.06 4.59
CA ASN A 73 -9.94 -9.46 4.21
C ASN A 73 -8.60 -10.18 3.97
N ASP A 74 -7.62 -9.50 3.39
CA ASP A 74 -6.24 -9.99 3.27
C ASP A 74 -5.31 -9.14 4.14
N TYR A 75 -4.99 -9.65 5.33
CA TYR A 75 -4.04 -9.00 6.21
C TYR A 75 -2.62 -8.93 5.63
N THR A 76 -2.23 -9.86 4.76
CA THR A 76 -0.89 -9.87 4.15
C THR A 76 -0.74 -8.69 3.19
N GLY A 77 -1.62 -8.60 2.19
CA GLY A 77 -1.60 -7.52 1.21
C GLY A 77 -1.74 -6.15 1.86
N TYR A 78 -2.69 -6.01 2.79
CA TYR A 78 -2.92 -4.76 3.49
C TYR A 78 -1.73 -4.31 4.36
N PHE A 79 -1.07 -5.27 5.04
CA PHE A 79 0.13 -4.97 5.82
C PHE A 79 1.27 -4.52 4.92
N LEU A 80 1.54 -5.25 3.82
CA LEU A 80 2.65 -4.91 2.92
C LEU A 80 2.46 -3.55 2.24
N GLN A 81 1.23 -3.22 1.85
CA GLN A 81 0.89 -1.89 1.33
C GLN A 81 1.13 -0.80 2.38
N SER A 82 0.71 -1.05 3.63
CA SER A 82 0.94 -0.12 4.74
C SER A 82 2.44 0.04 5.04
N TYR A 83 3.19 -1.07 4.99
CA TYR A 83 4.63 -1.12 5.23
C TYR A 83 5.39 -0.26 4.24
N ARG A 84 5.09 -0.43 2.93
CA ARG A 84 5.63 0.41 1.87
C ARG A 84 5.33 1.88 2.11
N GLY A 85 4.09 2.22 2.48
CA GLY A 85 3.69 3.59 2.79
C GLY A 85 4.50 4.22 3.95
N VAL A 86 4.70 3.45 5.02
CA VAL A 86 5.52 3.88 6.18
C VAL A 86 6.99 4.06 5.77
N PHE A 87 7.55 3.12 5.01
CA PHE A 87 8.92 3.19 4.51
C PHE A 87 9.16 4.43 3.65
N ILE A 88 8.31 4.68 2.63
CA ILE A 88 8.42 5.86 1.76
C ILE A 88 8.34 7.15 2.57
N ASN A 89 7.41 7.23 3.54
CA ASN A 89 7.28 8.41 4.39
C ASN A 89 8.52 8.65 5.26
N ASN A 90 9.15 7.58 5.76
CA ASN A 90 10.38 7.68 6.53
C ASN A 90 11.55 8.18 5.64
N GLU A 91 11.71 7.63 4.44
CA GLU A 91 12.74 8.08 3.49
C GLU A 91 12.55 9.54 3.08
N LYS A 92 11.31 9.98 2.83
CA LYS A 92 10.98 11.40 2.59
C LYS A 92 11.44 12.29 3.76
N LYS A 93 11.13 11.91 5.00
CA LYS A 93 11.53 12.67 6.19
C LYS A 93 13.05 12.77 6.34
N LYS A 94 13.79 11.69 6.04
CA LYS A 94 15.26 11.69 6.06
C LYS A 94 15.84 12.60 4.99
N ALA A 95 15.27 12.60 3.78
CA ALA A 95 15.70 13.46 2.68
C ALA A 95 15.42 14.96 2.92
N SER A 96 14.40 15.30 3.71
CA SER A 96 14.01 16.68 4.02
C SER A 96 14.64 17.25 5.31
N GLY A 97 15.51 16.51 5.99
CA GLY A 97 16.15 16.96 7.24
C GLY A 97 17.33 17.92 7.01
N PRO A 98 17.59 18.89 7.92
CA PRO A 98 18.68 19.88 7.80
C PRO A 98 20.11 19.31 8.01
N TYR A 99 20.28 17.99 8.09
CA TYR A 99 21.55 17.34 8.49
C TYR A 99 22.10 16.35 7.45
N LEU A 100 22.16 16.72 6.17
CA LEU A 100 22.92 15.94 5.19
C LEU A 100 24.18 16.68 4.74
N THR A 101 25.26 16.46 5.48
CA THR A 101 26.64 16.63 5.00
C THR A 101 27.14 15.35 4.32
N VAL A 102 27.24 15.40 2.98
CA VAL A 102 28.30 14.82 2.10
C VAL A 102 28.21 13.30 1.78
N PRO A 103 28.65 12.81 0.59
CA PRO A 103 28.36 13.17 -0.80
C PRO A 103 27.90 11.93 -1.63
N LEU A 104 26.72 11.95 -2.25
CA LEU A 104 26.42 10.94 -3.27
C LEU A 104 27.02 11.38 -4.61
N LEU A 105 28.08 10.70 -5.02
CA LEU A 105 28.47 10.55 -6.42
C LEU A 105 27.30 9.88 -7.17
N LEU A 106 26.35 10.69 -7.61
CA LEU A 106 25.54 10.42 -8.78
C LEU A 106 25.61 11.68 -9.63
N GLU A 107 26.10 11.53 -10.84
CA GLU A 107 26.21 12.62 -11.81
C GLU A 107 24.86 13.32 -11.96
N LYS A 108 24.85 14.60 -11.55
CA LYS A 108 23.76 15.54 -11.71
C LYS A 108 23.57 15.80 -13.21
N PRO A 109 22.42 15.49 -13.85
CA PRO A 109 22.07 16.17 -15.08
C PRO A 109 21.80 17.63 -14.72
N ALA A 110 22.40 18.53 -15.49
CA ALA A 110 22.38 19.97 -15.29
C ALA A 110 20.99 20.54 -14.94
N GLU A 111 21.02 21.54 -14.06
CA GLU A 111 19.89 22.33 -13.58
C GLU A 111 19.05 22.85 -14.75
N LEU A 112 17.78 22.42 -14.81
CA LEU A 112 16.73 23.19 -15.45
C LEU A 112 16.03 23.97 -14.35
N ASP A 113 16.46 25.22 -14.19
CA ASP A 113 15.89 26.25 -13.33
C ASP A 113 14.51 26.65 -13.86
N THR A 114 13.53 25.77 -13.64
CA THR A 114 12.12 26.02 -13.90
C THR A 114 11.44 25.96 -12.55
N PRO A 115 10.73 27.01 -12.10
CA PRO A 115 9.94 26.90 -10.89
C PRO A 115 8.93 25.77 -11.13
N ALA A 116 9.07 24.69 -10.38
CA ALA A 116 8.07 23.64 -10.35
C ALA A 116 6.74 24.34 -10.01
N PRO A 117 5.68 24.19 -10.83
CA PRO A 117 4.38 24.68 -10.41
C PRO A 117 4.10 24.07 -9.04
N ASP A 118 3.64 24.88 -8.10
CA ASP A 118 3.10 24.43 -6.80
C ASP A 118 1.90 23.52 -7.08
N PHE A 119 2.18 22.28 -7.49
CA PHE A 119 1.24 21.19 -7.42
C PHE A 119 1.00 21.00 -5.93
N ASP A 120 -0.24 21.23 -5.49
CA ASP A 120 -0.66 20.91 -4.14
C ASP A 120 -0.53 19.39 -3.95
N SER A 121 0.68 18.98 -3.57
CA SER A 121 1.08 17.59 -3.39
C SER A 121 0.18 16.87 -2.41
N ARG A 122 -0.46 17.61 -1.51
CA ARG A 122 -1.37 17.08 -0.49
C ARG A 122 -2.73 16.73 -1.08
N GLU A 123 -3.31 17.57 -1.92
CA GLU A 123 -4.57 17.26 -2.61
C GLU A 123 -4.41 16.07 -3.56
N TYR A 124 -3.25 15.98 -4.22
CA TYR A 124 -2.91 14.84 -5.07
C TYR A 124 -2.77 13.54 -4.27
N GLU A 125 -2.05 13.57 -3.13
CA GLU A 125 -1.91 12.40 -2.25
C GLU A 125 -3.27 11.92 -1.73
N GLU A 126 -4.14 12.83 -1.27
CA GLU A 126 -5.49 12.47 -0.81
C GLU A 126 -6.34 11.87 -1.94
N ALA A 127 -6.23 12.38 -3.17
CA ALA A 127 -6.93 11.82 -4.33
C ALA A 127 -6.42 10.42 -4.72
N VAL A 128 -5.11 10.17 -4.62
CA VAL A 128 -4.51 8.85 -4.88
C VAL A 128 -4.92 7.84 -3.80
N GLU A 129 -4.85 8.21 -2.51
CA GLU A 129 -5.36 7.37 -1.43
C GLU A 129 -6.84 7.04 -1.62
N THR A 130 -7.61 7.99 -2.16
CA THR A 130 -9.02 7.79 -2.43
C THR A 130 -9.25 6.72 -3.47
N ILE A 131 -8.58 6.85 -4.60
CA ILE A 131 -8.73 5.95 -5.74
C ILE A 131 -8.22 4.56 -5.38
N ASN A 132 -7.13 4.47 -4.62
CA ASN A 132 -6.64 3.21 -4.08
C ASN A 132 -7.71 2.46 -3.28
N ALA A 133 -8.37 3.16 -2.36
CA ALA A 133 -9.42 2.55 -1.53
C ALA A 133 -10.60 2.08 -2.39
N GLU A 134 -11.05 2.89 -3.35
CA GLU A 134 -12.16 2.53 -4.25
C GLU A 134 -11.82 1.31 -5.14
N VAL A 135 -10.61 1.27 -5.69
CA VAL A 135 -10.13 0.15 -6.51
C VAL A 135 -10.08 -1.12 -5.67
N LEU A 136 -9.53 -1.08 -4.46
CA LEU A 136 -9.46 -2.24 -3.57
C LEU A 136 -10.85 -2.71 -3.13
N GLU A 137 -11.78 -1.79 -2.83
CA GLU A 137 -13.18 -2.14 -2.50
C GLU A 137 -13.86 -2.83 -3.68
N TYR A 138 -13.68 -2.30 -4.91
CA TYR A 138 -14.19 -2.93 -6.13
C TYR A 138 -13.62 -4.34 -6.36
N VAL A 139 -12.30 -4.51 -6.21
CA VAL A 139 -11.64 -5.80 -6.42
C VAL A 139 -12.17 -6.84 -5.41
N ARG A 140 -12.26 -6.45 -4.13
CA ARG A 140 -12.79 -7.30 -3.05
C ARG A 140 -14.25 -7.72 -3.27
N GLY A 141 -15.06 -6.89 -3.91
CA GLY A 141 -16.46 -7.19 -4.23
C GLY A 141 -16.67 -8.02 -5.50
N THR A 142 -15.64 -8.19 -6.34
CA THR A 142 -15.79 -8.72 -7.70
C THR A 142 -15.05 -10.04 -7.94
N TYR A 143 -13.94 -10.28 -7.23
CA TYR A 143 -13.04 -11.39 -7.51
C TYR A 143 -13.04 -12.46 -6.41
N ASP A 144 -12.51 -13.63 -6.73
CA ASP A 144 -12.27 -14.68 -5.74
C ASP A 144 -11.11 -14.32 -4.80
N GLU A 145 -11.09 -14.93 -3.62
CA GLU A 145 -10.12 -14.65 -2.55
C GLU A 145 -8.66 -14.76 -3.02
N VAL A 146 -8.33 -15.75 -3.85
CA VAL A 146 -6.96 -15.94 -4.34
C VAL A 146 -6.56 -14.79 -5.27
N SER A 147 -7.45 -14.38 -6.16
CA SER A 147 -7.21 -13.25 -7.05
C SER A 147 -7.12 -11.93 -6.31
N ILE A 148 -7.94 -11.74 -5.27
CA ILE A 148 -7.86 -10.57 -4.38
C ILE A 148 -6.49 -10.53 -3.71
N SER A 149 -6.07 -11.61 -3.04
CA SER A 149 -4.78 -11.63 -2.33
C SER A 149 -3.59 -11.42 -3.26
N LEU A 150 -3.58 -12.07 -4.44
CA LEU A 150 -2.50 -11.88 -5.41
C LEU A 150 -2.41 -10.42 -5.89
N PHE A 151 -3.55 -9.77 -6.11
CA PHE A 151 -3.58 -8.37 -6.50
C PHE A 151 -3.16 -7.43 -5.37
N GLU A 152 -3.66 -7.62 -4.16
CA GLU A 152 -3.30 -6.80 -2.99
C GLU A 152 -1.82 -6.92 -2.63
N MET A 153 -1.27 -8.15 -2.66
CA MET A 153 0.16 -8.36 -2.48
C MET A 153 0.99 -7.69 -3.58
N TYR A 154 0.55 -7.78 -4.84
CA TYR A 154 1.25 -7.13 -5.94
C TYR A 154 1.26 -5.61 -5.80
N VAL A 155 0.10 -4.98 -5.58
CA VAL A 155 -0.01 -3.52 -5.40
C VAL A 155 0.76 -3.07 -4.16
N GLY A 156 0.70 -3.84 -3.07
CA GLY A 156 1.42 -3.52 -1.83
C GLY A 156 2.95 -3.56 -1.97
N LEU A 157 3.48 -4.38 -2.89
CA LEU A 157 4.92 -4.57 -3.10
C LEU A 157 5.46 -3.89 -4.38
N ALA A 158 4.61 -3.29 -5.21
CA ALA A 158 5.02 -2.59 -6.43
C ALA A 158 5.74 -1.26 -6.09
N PRO A 159 6.67 -0.77 -6.94
CA PRO A 159 7.13 -1.34 -8.21
C PRO A 159 8.23 -2.41 -8.03
N ASP A 160 8.66 -2.68 -6.80
CA ASP A 160 9.86 -3.49 -6.52
C ASP A 160 9.65 -5.01 -6.72
N ILE A 161 8.38 -5.42 -6.87
CA ILE A 161 7.95 -6.77 -7.22
C ILE A 161 7.58 -6.93 -8.71
N SER A 162 7.96 -8.06 -9.31
CA SER A 162 7.47 -8.50 -10.61
C SER A 162 6.62 -9.76 -10.47
N TYR A 163 5.79 -10.09 -11.47
CA TYR A 163 4.99 -11.33 -11.41
C TYR A 163 5.85 -12.59 -11.29
N LYS A 164 7.07 -12.58 -11.87
CA LYS A 164 8.03 -13.68 -11.72
C LYS A 164 8.53 -13.76 -10.27
N LYS A 165 8.93 -12.63 -9.67
CA LYS A 165 9.35 -12.60 -8.25
C LYS A 165 8.22 -13.04 -7.32
N LEU A 166 7.00 -12.53 -7.53
CA LEU A 166 5.82 -12.89 -6.74
C LEU A 166 5.47 -14.38 -6.87
N SER A 167 5.55 -14.93 -8.10
CA SER A 167 5.38 -16.36 -8.37
C SER A 167 6.39 -17.21 -7.59
N THR A 168 7.67 -16.86 -7.65
CA THR A 168 8.72 -17.57 -6.89
C THR A 168 8.51 -17.45 -5.39
N MET A 169 8.23 -16.25 -4.89
CA MET A 169 8.01 -15.96 -3.47
C MET A 169 6.84 -16.75 -2.88
N LEU A 170 5.77 -16.93 -3.65
CA LEU A 170 4.56 -17.63 -3.19
C LEU A 170 4.56 -19.12 -3.52
N GLY A 171 5.51 -19.62 -4.31
CA GLY A 171 5.48 -20.98 -4.84
C GLY A 171 4.29 -21.27 -5.77
N ILE A 172 3.71 -20.22 -6.39
CA ILE A 172 2.54 -20.30 -7.27
C ILE A 172 3.01 -20.26 -8.74
N PRO A 173 2.43 -21.05 -9.66
CA PRO A 173 2.82 -20.99 -11.08
C PRO A 173 2.70 -19.59 -11.69
N PHE A 174 3.73 -19.16 -12.42
CA PHE A 174 3.78 -17.83 -13.07
C PHE A 174 2.54 -17.52 -13.89
N VAL A 175 2.05 -18.50 -14.67
CA VAL A 175 0.85 -18.35 -15.52
C VAL A 175 -0.39 -18.01 -14.68
N LYS A 176 -0.52 -18.58 -13.48
CA LYS A 176 -1.64 -18.30 -12.56
C LYS A 176 -1.54 -16.89 -12.00
N VAL A 177 -0.35 -16.47 -11.56
CA VAL A 177 -0.11 -15.08 -11.10
C VAL A 177 -0.40 -14.07 -12.21
N TRP A 178 0.17 -14.30 -13.40
CA TRP A 178 -0.01 -13.44 -14.57
C TRP A 178 -1.48 -13.30 -14.98
N SER A 179 -2.20 -14.42 -15.11
CA SER A 179 -3.60 -14.41 -15.55
C SER A 179 -4.53 -13.79 -14.51
N SER A 180 -4.35 -14.13 -13.23
CA SER A 180 -5.17 -13.58 -12.14
C SER A 180 -5.01 -12.06 -12.02
N ILE A 181 -3.78 -11.58 -11.83
CA ILE A 181 -3.52 -10.13 -11.72
C ILE A 181 -3.89 -9.41 -13.02
N GLY A 182 -3.57 -9.99 -14.18
CA GLY A 182 -3.90 -9.40 -15.49
C GLY A 182 -5.41 -9.24 -15.72
N ASN A 183 -6.23 -10.18 -15.27
CA ASN A 183 -7.68 -10.08 -15.35
C ASN A 183 -8.22 -8.97 -14.43
N VAL A 184 -7.72 -8.89 -13.20
CA VAL A 184 -8.08 -7.82 -12.26
C VAL A 184 -7.71 -6.45 -12.84
N LYS A 185 -6.45 -6.26 -13.30
CA LYS A 185 -5.98 -5.01 -13.93
C LYS A 185 -6.88 -4.57 -15.09
N LYS A 186 -7.21 -5.48 -16.02
CA LYS A 186 -8.08 -5.17 -17.17
C LYS A 186 -9.46 -4.68 -16.74
N SER A 187 -10.04 -5.29 -15.72
CA SER A 187 -11.35 -4.89 -15.21
C SER A 187 -11.31 -3.56 -14.47
N VAL A 188 -10.26 -3.32 -13.68
CA VAL A 188 -10.03 -2.03 -13.02
C VAL A 188 -9.91 -0.91 -14.05
N VAL A 189 -9.17 -1.12 -15.15
CA VAL A 189 -9.09 -0.13 -16.24
C VAL A 189 -10.45 0.13 -16.88
N ARG A 190 -11.25 -0.93 -17.08
CA ARG A 190 -12.59 -0.78 -17.66
C ARG A 190 -13.52 0.02 -16.76
N GLU A 191 -13.46 -0.20 -15.45
CA GLU A 191 -14.35 0.45 -14.49
C GLU A 191 -13.90 1.88 -14.13
N PHE A 192 -12.60 2.08 -13.96
CA PHE A 192 -12.03 3.33 -13.45
C PHE A 192 -11.26 4.14 -14.50
N GLY A 193 -11.18 3.68 -15.75
CA GLY A 193 -10.30 4.24 -16.80
C GLY A 193 -10.51 5.72 -17.16
N ASN A 194 -11.59 6.33 -16.69
CA ASN A 194 -11.80 7.78 -16.78
C ASN A 194 -10.98 8.59 -15.76
N ARG A 195 -10.31 7.91 -14.80
CA ARG A 195 -9.44 8.48 -13.75
C ARG A 195 -7.97 8.06 -13.94
N LYS A 196 -7.54 7.94 -15.21
CA LYS A 196 -6.24 7.37 -15.63
C LYS A 196 -5.04 7.96 -14.91
N ASP A 197 -5.00 9.27 -14.72
CA ASP A 197 -3.83 9.97 -14.14
C ASP A 197 -3.50 9.52 -12.71
N PHE A 198 -4.49 9.00 -11.98
CA PHE A 198 -4.31 8.47 -10.64
C PHE A 198 -4.16 6.95 -10.64
N LEU A 199 -4.85 6.24 -11.53
CA LEU A 199 -4.77 4.78 -11.68
C LEU A 199 -3.36 4.29 -12.02
N LEU A 200 -2.61 5.07 -12.82
CA LEU A 200 -1.24 4.73 -13.20
C LEU A 200 -0.31 4.64 -11.99
N SER A 201 -0.55 5.42 -10.92
CA SER A 201 0.24 5.34 -9.68
C SER A 201 -0.03 4.08 -8.84
N VAL A 202 -1.14 3.39 -9.10
CA VAL A 202 -1.64 2.22 -8.35
C VAL A 202 -1.33 0.93 -9.08
N VAL A 203 -1.37 0.98 -10.39
CA VAL A 203 -1.33 -0.16 -11.30
C VAL A 203 -0.37 0.19 -12.42
N ASP A 204 0.93 0.31 -12.12
CA ASP A 204 1.93 0.48 -13.19
C ASP A 204 1.72 -0.62 -14.25
N PHE A 205 1.48 -0.20 -15.49
CA PHE A 205 1.20 -1.06 -16.65
C PHE A 205 2.49 -1.53 -17.31
#